data_AF-A0AAJ1Q1Y1-F1
#
_entry.id   AF-A0AAJ1Q1Y1-F1
#
_cell.length_a   1.000
_cell.length_b   1.000
_cell.length_c   1.000
_cell.angle_alpha   90.00
_cell.angle_beta   90.00
_cell.angle_gamma   90.00
#
_symmetry.space_group_name_H-M   'P 1'
#
loop_
_entity.id
_entity.type
_entity.pdbx_description
1 polymer ?
#
loop_
_entity_poly.entity_id
_entity_poly.type
_entity_poly.pdbx_seq_one_letter_code
_entity_poly.pdbx_strand_id
1 'polypeptide(L)'
;MTDSRSPERDRLYSQLENEYGNVVYSHAAQEEQRTRLARSERRIKTFQIILSAASTAGIVGIFVTQQQWATVATGLLTFALLALNSYSFRFELGTQIANHQKAADQLWYLQRQYLACLTDFNSMSDEEVRKERDRLVEQTKSIYTSIPRTDNKSFNIARARLQKEGLKEFSREELNRLLPEGLRQ
;
A
#
# COMPACT_ATOMS: atom_id res chain seq x y z
N MET A 1 -40.67 11.90 -7.05
CA MET A 1 -40.97 12.14 -5.63
C MET A 1 -39.68 12.61 -4.99
N THR A 2 -39.59 13.91 -4.76
CA THR A 2 -38.44 14.58 -4.13
C THR A 2 -38.43 14.23 -2.65
N ASP A 3 -37.55 13.32 -2.28
CA ASP A 3 -37.29 12.92 -0.90
C ASP A 3 -36.65 14.11 -0.17
N SER A 4 -37.44 14.83 0.63
CA SER A 4 -36.93 15.96 1.42
C SER A 4 -36.14 15.43 2.60
N ARG A 5 -34.89 15.03 2.37
CA ARG A 5 -33.95 14.72 3.45
C ARG A 5 -33.86 15.92 4.39
N SER A 6 -33.87 15.66 5.70
CA SER A 6 -33.66 16.72 6.67
C SER A 6 -32.25 17.30 6.46
N PRO A 7 -32.03 18.62 6.61
CA PRO A 7 -30.70 19.22 6.47
C PRO A 7 -29.64 18.60 7.37
N GLU A 8 -30.06 17.99 8.49
CA GLU A 8 -29.21 17.26 9.40
C GLU A 8 -28.75 15.90 8.83
N ARG A 9 -29.65 15.17 8.19
CA ARG A 9 -29.34 13.87 7.57
C ARG A 9 -28.38 14.02 6.39
N ASP A 10 -28.52 15.09 5.60
CA ASP A 10 -27.56 15.40 4.54
C ASP A 10 -26.15 15.72 5.07
N ARG A 11 -26.07 16.38 6.24
CA ARG A 11 -24.77 16.63 6.92
C ARG A 11 -24.13 15.33 7.40
N LEU A 12 -24.92 14.40 7.94
CA LEU A 12 -24.43 13.08 8.36
C LEU A 12 -23.89 12.28 7.17
N TYR A 13 -24.63 12.27 6.05
CA TYR A 13 -24.18 11.62 4.82
C TYR A 13 -22.86 12.22 4.32
N SER A 14 -22.80 13.54 4.20
CA SER A 14 -21.62 14.26 3.71
C SER A 14 -20.39 14.01 4.59
N GLN A 15 -20.58 13.88 5.91
CA GLN A 15 -19.51 13.55 6.83
C GLN A 15 -18.99 12.12 6.58
N LEU A 16 -19.87 11.12 6.49
CA LEU A 16 -19.49 9.74 6.21
C LEU A 16 -18.80 9.59 4.86
N GLU A 17 -19.28 10.29 3.83
CA GLU A 17 -18.69 10.31 2.49
C GLU A 17 -17.27 10.92 2.51
N ASN A 18 -17.08 12.03 3.23
CA ASN A 18 -15.77 12.66 3.35
C ASN A 18 -14.76 11.76 4.09
N GLU A 19 -15.19 11.12 5.19
CA GLU A 19 -14.33 10.18 5.92
C GLU A 19 -14.02 8.92 5.10
N TYR A 20 -15.00 8.39 4.38
CA TYR A 20 -14.77 7.32 3.40
C TYR A 20 -13.68 7.71 2.40
N GLY A 21 -13.78 8.91 1.80
CA GLY A 21 -12.77 9.44 0.89
C GLY A 21 -11.39 9.52 1.53
N ASN A 22 -11.29 10.04 2.76
CA ASN A 22 -10.03 10.12 3.50
C ASN A 22 -9.38 8.73 3.70
N VAL A 23 -10.18 7.74 4.05
CA VAL A 23 -9.71 6.35 4.23
C VAL A 23 -9.26 5.76 2.91
N VAL A 24 -9.99 5.97 1.82
CA VAL A 24 -9.60 5.55 0.46
C VAL A 24 -8.24 6.11 0.06
N TYR A 25 -8.04 7.42 0.22
CA TYR A 25 -6.76 8.07 -0.11
C TYR A 25 -5.63 7.54 0.77
N SER A 26 -5.90 7.31 2.05
CA SER A 26 -4.90 6.82 3.00
C SER A 26 -4.49 5.38 2.66
N HIS A 27 -5.47 4.52 2.37
CA HIS A 27 -5.24 3.16 1.91
C HIS A 27 -4.37 3.13 0.64
N ALA A 28 -4.75 3.91 -0.37
CA ALA A 28 -3.99 3.99 -1.62
C ALA A 28 -2.55 4.51 -1.42
N ALA A 29 -2.35 5.44 -0.47
CA ALA A 29 -1.02 5.93 -0.13
C ALA A 29 -0.15 4.87 0.55
N GLN A 30 -0.72 4.07 1.46
CA GLN A 30 0.00 2.94 2.09
C GLN A 30 0.42 1.91 1.04
N GLU A 31 -0.47 1.58 0.10
CA GLU A 31 -0.22 0.64 -0.98
C GLU A 31 0.89 1.11 -1.94
N GLU A 32 0.91 2.41 -2.27
CA GLU A 32 1.97 3.01 -3.09
C GLU A 32 3.31 3.03 -2.35
N GLN A 33 3.31 3.38 -1.05
CA GLN A 33 4.51 3.35 -0.21
C GLN A 33 5.10 1.95 -0.13
N ARG A 34 4.26 0.94 0.15
CA ARG A 34 4.64 -0.48 0.17
C ARG A 34 5.29 -0.89 -1.15
N THR A 35 4.64 -0.55 -2.26
CA THR A 35 5.12 -0.90 -3.61
C THR A 35 6.46 -0.25 -3.93
N ARG A 36 6.65 1.02 -3.57
CA ARG A 36 7.92 1.74 -3.77
C ARG A 36 9.04 1.16 -2.93
N LEU A 37 8.77 0.84 -1.66
CA LEU A 37 9.74 0.18 -0.78
C LEU A 37 10.12 -1.20 -1.33
N ALA A 38 9.15 -2.01 -1.74
CA ALA A 38 9.39 -3.33 -2.34
C ALA A 38 10.23 -3.26 -3.63
N ARG A 39 9.98 -2.27 -4.49
CA ARG A 39 10.83 -2.01 -5.68
C ARG A 39 12.26 -1.63 -5.28
N SER A 40 12.43 -0.84 -4.22
CA SER A 40 13.74 -0.46 -3.71
C SER A 40 14.50 -1.66 -3.15
N GLU A 41 13.83 -2.46 -2.31
CA GLU A 41 14.38 -3.69 -1.74
C GLU A 41 14.79 -4.67 -2.84
N ARG A 42 13.93 -4.88 -3.85
CA ARG A 42 14.24 -5.75 -4.98
C ARG A 42 15.50 -5.29 -5.73
N ARG A 43 15.64 -3.98 -6.00
CA ARG A 43 16.85 -3.44 -6.66
C ARG A 43 18.11 -3.71 -5.84
N ILE A 44 18.05 -3.46 -4.52
CA ILE A 44 19.19 -3.73 -3.63
C ILE A 44 19.57 -5.21 -3.64
N LYS A 45 18.58 -6.12 -3.50
CA LYS A 45 18.79 -7.57 -3.58
C LYS A 45 19.38 -7.99 -4.92
N THR A 46 18.93 -7.42 -6.02
CA THR A 46 19.51 -7.67 -7.35
C THR A 46 20.97 -7.24 -7.41
N PHE A 47 21.33 -6.05 -6.91
CA PHE A 47 22.73 -5.62 -6.86
C PHE A 47 23.59 -6.52 -5.97
N GLN A 48 23.08 -6.99 -4.83
CA GLN A 48 23.78 -7.95 -3.97
C GLN A 48 24.08 -9.25 -4.71
N ILE A 49 23.11 -9.79 -5.47
CA ILE A 49 23.30 -11.01 -6.26
C ILE A 49 24.36 -10.78 -7.36
N ILE A 50 24.30 -9.67 -8.08
CA ILE A 50 25.26 -9.33 -9.13
C ILE A 50 26.68 -9.17 -8.55
N LEU A 51 26.82 -8.39 -7.48
CA LEU A 51 28.11 -8.20 -6.81
C LEU A 51 28.66 -9.50 -6.23
N SER A 52 27.80 -10.34 -5.65
CA SER A 52 28.21 -11.65 -5.14
C SER A 52 28.72 -12.55 -6.26
N ALA A 53 27.99 -12.63 -7.39
CA ALA A 53 28.43 -13.42 -8.54
C ALA A 53 29.75 -12.90 -9.12
N ALA A 54 29.88 -11.57 -9.24
CA ALA A 54 31.11 -10.92 -9.72
C ALA A 54 32.30 -11.15 -8.78
N SER A 55 32.11 -11.04 -7.46
CA SER A 55 33.12 -11.37 -6.46
C SER A 55 33.56 -12.83 -6.55
N THR A 56 32.62 -13.79 -6.64
CA THR A 56 32.94 -15.21 -6.78
C THR A 56 33.71 -15.49 -8.07
N ALA A 57 33.29 -14.91 -9.21
CA ALA A 57 34.00 -15.04 -10.47
C ALA A 57 35.39 -14.40 -10.41
N GLY A 58 35.54 -13.24 -9.75
CA GLY A 58 36.81 -12.58 -9.52
C GLY A 58 37.79 -13.44 -8.74
N ILE A 59 37.33 -14.10 -7.66
CA ILE A 59 38.15 -15.05 -6.89
C ILE A 59 38.68 -16.18 -7.78
N VAL A 60 37.83 -16.80 -8.60
CA VAL A 60 38.25 -17.85 -9.55
C VAL A 60 39.26 -17.29 -10.57
N GLY A 61 39.01 -16.08 -11.08
CA GLY A 61 39.89 -15.41 -12.04
C GLY A 61 41.30 -15.12 -11.51
N ILE A 62 41.44 -14.85 -10.21
CA ILE A 62 42.76 -14.66 -9.56
C ILE A 62 43.63 -15.90 -9.71
N PHE A 63 43.05 -17.10 -9.49
CA PHE A 63 43.80 -18.36 -9.61
C PHE A 63 44.27 -18.66 -11.04
N VAL A 64 43.50 -18.25 -12.05
CA VAL A 64 43.83 -18.48 -13.46
C VAL A 64 44.85 -17.47 -13.99
N THR A 65 44.65 -16.19 -13.66
CA THR A 65 45.42 -15.10 -14.30
C THR A 65 46.68 -14.69 -13.53
N GLN A 66 46.72 -14.92 -12.21
CA GLN A 66 47.79 -14.46 -11.30
C GLN A 66 48.16 -12.97 -11.41
N GLN A 67 47.27 -12.13 -11.95
CA GLN A 67 47.53 -10.70 -12.11
C GLN A 67 47.06 -9.91 -10.88
N GLN A 68 47.92 -9.02 -10.39
CA GLN A 68 47.67 -8.24 -9.16
C GLN A 68 46.41 -7.36 -9.25
N TRP A 69 46.07 -6.84 -10.44
CA TRP A 69 44.88 -6.03 -10.62
C TRP A 69 43.58 -6.81 -10.38
N ALA A 70 43.56 -8.12 -10.66
CA ALA A 70 42.38 -8.97 -10.44
C ALA A 70 42.07 -9.11 -8.93
N THR A 71 43.11 -9.17 -8.10
CA THR A 71 42.98 -9.19 -6.64
C THR A 71 42.42 -7.87 -6.12
N VAL A 72 42.93 -6.73 -6.60
CA VAL A 72 42.44 -5.40 -6.21
C VAL A 72 40.98 -5.22 -6.62
N ALA A 73 40.63 -5.57 -7.85
CA ALA A 73 39.25 -5.47 -8.35
C ALA A 73 38.28 -6.34 -7.54
N THR A 74 38.65 -7.59 -7.24
CA THR A 74 37.84 -8.51 -6.45
C THR A 74 37.68 -8.02 -5.00
N GLY A 75 38.72 -7.44 -4.41
CA GLY A 75 38.67 -6.82 -3.09
C GLY A 75 37.68 -5.65 -3.02
N LEU A 76 37.70 -4.77 -4.03
CA LEU A 76 36.76 -3.65 -4.15
C LEU A 76 35.30 -4.12 -4.30
N LEU A 77 35.05 -5.13 -5.14
CA LEU A 77 33.72 -5.72 -5.32
C LEU A 77 33.18 -6.30 -4.00
N THR A 78 34.04 -7.02 -3.27
CA THR A 78 33.67 -7.65 -2.00
C THR A 78 33.43 -6.61 -0.90
N PHE A 79 34.23 -5.55 -0.86
CA PHE A 79 33.99 -4.42 0.03
C PHE A 79 32.66 -3.70 -0.28
N ALA A 80 32.37 -3.46 -1.57
CA ALA A 80 31.10 -2.87 -1.99
C ALA A 80 29.90 -3.76 -1.60
N LEU A 81 30.01 -5.08 -1.77
CA LEU A 81 29.00 -6.05 -1.33
C LEU A 81 28.79 -6.00 0.18
N LEU A 82 29.87 -5.94 0.96
CA LEU A 82 29.81 -5.82 2.42
C LEU A 82 29.12 -4.53 2.86
N ALA A 83 29.48 -3.40 2.23
CA ALA A 83 28.84 -2.10 2.50
C ALA A 83 27.33 -2.15 2.19
N LEU A 84 26.95 -2.77 1.06
CA LEU A 84 25.55 -2.91 0.67
C LEU A 84 24.76 -3.85 1.61
N ASN A 85 25.37 -4.93 2.08
CA ASN A 85 24.78 -5.82 3.10
C ASN A 85 24.55 -5.09 4.42
N SER A 86 25.54 -4.34 4.89
CA SER A 86 25.43 -3.53 6.11
C SER A 86 24.33 -2.47 5.99
N TYR A 87 24.26 -1.77 4.85
CA TYR A 87 23.18 -0.83 4.58
C TYR A 87 21.80 -1.53 4.62
N SER A 88 21.63 -2.62 3.89
CA SER A 88 20.35 -3.33 3.80
C SER A 88 19.84 -3.82 5.16
N PHE A 89 20.76 -4.31 6.00
CA PHE A 89 20.45 -4.75 7.35
C PHE A 89 19.91 -3.61 8.22
N ARG A 90 20.52 -2.42 8.16
CA ARG A 90 20.14 -1.29 9.00
C ARG A 90 18.79 -0.66 8.67
N PHE A 91 18.33 -0.77 7.42
CA PHE A 91 17.11 -0.10 6.98
C PHE A 91 15.84 -0.96 7.13
N GLU A 92 15.96 -2.24 7.51
CA GLU A 92 14.83 -3.16 7.75
C GLU A 92 13.69 -3.00 6.72
N LEU A 93 14.03 -2.92 5.43
CA LEU A 93 13.06 -2.61 4.37
C LEU A 93 11.90 -3.62 4.36
N GLY A 94 12.18 -4.89 4.63
CA GLY A 94 11.17 -5.94 4.77
C GLY A 94 10.15 -5.65 5.88
N THR A 95 10.62 -5.21 7.06
CA THR A 95 9.75 -4.82 8.19
C THR A 95 8.87 -3.63 7.80
N GLN A 96 9.44 -2.61 7.15
CA GLN A 96 8.67 -1.45 6.70
C GLN A 96 7.59 -1.85 5.68
N ILE A 97 7.93 -2.68 4.69
CA ILE A 97 6.98 -3.21 3.71
C ILE A 97 5.84 -3.95 4.41
N ALA A 98 6.15 -4.83 5.37
CA ALA A 98 5.15 -5.58 6.13
C ALA A 98 4.25 -4.66 6.97
N ASN A 99 4.81 -3.61 7.57
CA ASN A 99 4.02 -2.62 8.33
C ASN A 99 3.06 -1.83 7.43
N HIS A 100 3.52 -1.39 6.25
CA HIS A 100 2.68 -0.72 5.27
C HIS A 100 1.61 -1.65 4.67
N GLN A 101 1.93 -2.94 4.48
CA GLN A 101 0.94 -3.96 4.10
C GLN A 101 -0.17 -4.07 5.15
N LYS A 102 0.19 -4.28 6.42
CA LYS A 102 -0.76 -4.40 7.51
C LYS A 102 -1.64 -3.15 7.63
N ALA A 103 -1.05 -1.97 7.48
CA ALA A 103 -1.78 -0.71 7.47
C ALA A 103 -2.78 -0.62 6.31
N ALA A 104 -2.38 -1.03 5.10
CA ALA A 104 -3.26 -1.08 3.95
C ALA A 104 -4.44 -2.04 4.19
N ASP A 105 -4.19 -3.24 4.72
CA ASP A 105 -5.24 -4.21 5.01
C ASP A 105 -6.26 -3.68 6.05
N GLN A 106 -5.78 -3.02 7.11
CA GLN A 106 -6.63 -2.39 8.11
C GLN A 106 -7.50 -1.26 7.53
N LEU A 107 -6.90 -0.39 6.71
CA LEU A 107 -7.62 0.72 6.07
C LEU A 107 -8.61 0.22 5.01
N TRP A 108 -8.27 -0.86 4.28
CA TRP A 108 -9.17 -1.48 3.32
C TRP A 108 -10.42 -2.06 4.00
N TYR A 109 -10.25 -2.71 5.14
CA TYR A 109 -11.38 -3.20 5.91
C TYR A 109 -12.26 -2.04 6.42
N LEU A 110 -11.64 -0.98 6.95
CA LEU A 110 -12.35 0.23 7.38
C LEU A 110 -13.11 0.89 6.22
N GLN A 111 -12.49 1.00 5.04
CA GLN A 111 -13.13 1.51 3.81
C GLN A 111 -14.42 0.73 3.50
N ARG A 112 -14.39 -0.60 3.62
CA ARG A 112 -15.57 -1.44 3.38
C ARG A 112 -16.68 -1.21 4.40
N GLN A 113 -16.33 -0.98 5.66
CA GLN A 113 -17.33 -0.68 6.69
C GLN A 113 -17.99 0.68 6.44
N TYR A 114 -17.23 1.70 6.06
CA TYR A 114 -17.80 2.98 5.62
C TYR A 114 -18.69 2.82 4.38
N LEU A 115 -18.25 2.05 3.38
CA LEU A 115 -19.05 1.81 2.17
C LEU A 115 -20.35 1.07 2.49
N ALA A 116 -20.33 0.08 3.38
CA ALA A 116 -21.52 -0.62 3.83
C ALA A 116 -22.48 0.36 4.53
N CYS A 117 -21.98 1.19 5.45
CA CYS A 117 -22.78 2.21 6.13
C CYS A 117 -23.40 3.22 5.14
N LEU A 118 -22.64 3.67 4.13
CA LEU A 118 -23.15 4.57 3.08
C LEU A 118 -24.22 3.89 2.20
N THR A 119 -24.04 2.59 1.92
CA THR A 119 -25.00 1.80 1.12
C THR A 119 -26.32 1.65 1.85
N ASP A 120 -26.27 1.32 3.15
CA ASP A 120 -27.45 1.10 3.98
C ASP A 120 -28.05 2.40 4.52
N PHE A 121 -27.41 3.56 4.26
CA PHE A 121 -27.72 4.84 4.86
C PHE A 121 -29.19 5.24 4.75
N ASN A 122 -29.84 5.00 3.60
CA ASN A 122 -31.24 5.36 3.39
C ASN A 122 -32.21 4.43 4.13
N SER A 123 -31.76 3.22 4.48
CA SER A 123 -32.56 2.20 5.19
C SER A 123 -32.47 2.33 6.71
N MET A 124 -31.47 3.06 7.23
CA MET A 124 -31.22 3.26 8.66
C MET A 124 -31.98 4.48 9.22
N SER A 125 -32.39 4.44 10.48
CA SER A 125 -32.85 5.62 11.22
C SER A 125 -31.69 6.59 11.52
N ASP A 126 -32.01 7.86 11.81
CA ASP A 126 -30.97 8.87 12.13
C ASP A 126 -30.15 8.50 13.38
N GLU A 127 -30.77 7.82 14.36
CA GLU A 127 -30.09 7.35 15.56
C GLU A 127 -29.10 6.21 15.26
N GLU A 128 -29.49 5.25 14.42
CA GLU A 128 -28.62 4.15 13.98
C GLU A 128 -27.42 4.68 13.19
N VAL A 129 -27.65 5.61 12.26
CA VAL A 129 -26.58 6.25 11.48
C VAL A 129 -25.58 6.95 12.39
N ARG A 130 -26.06 7.72 13.38
CA ARG A 130 -25.17 8.41 14.35
C ARG A 130 -24.33 7.44 15.15
N LYS A 131 -24.94 6.38 15.67
CA LYS A 131 -24.25 5.34 16.44
C LYS A 131 -23.17 4.65 15.61
N GLU A 132 -23.49 4.31 14.37
CA GLU A 132 -22.53 3.67 13.47
C GLU A 132 -21.41 4.63 13.05
N ARG A 133 -21.73 5.90 12.78
CA ARG A 133 -20.74 6.96 12.52
C ARG A 133 -19.76 7.10 13.68
N ASP A 134 -20.26 7.19 14.92
CA ASP A 134 -19.40 7.33 16.10
C ASP A 134 -18.46 6.12 16.27
N ARG A 135 -18.98 4.90 16.03
CA ARG A 135 -18.18 3.67 16.01
C ARG A 135 -17.06 3.73 14.97
N LEU A 136 -17.39 4.13 13.74
CA LEU A 136 -16.43 4.22 12.64
C LEU A 136 -15.38 5.30 12.88
N VAL A 137 -15.75 6.44 13.45
CA VAL A 137 -14.81 7.52 13.80
C VAL A 137 -13.80 7.05 14.85
N GLU A 138 -14.25 6.37 15.91
CA GLU A 138 -13.32 5.86 16.93
C GLU A 138 -12.40 4.78 16.36
N GLN A 139 -12.92 3.89 15.51
CA GLN A 139 -12.10 2.89 14.82
C GLN A 139 -11.09 3.55 13.86
N THR A 140 -11.50 4.61 13.15
CA THR A 140 -10.62 5.39 12.27
C THR A 140 -9.47 5.98 13.06
N LYS A 141 -9.76 6.65 14.18
CA LYS A 141 -8.76 7.21 15.09
C LYS A 141 -7.79 6.14 15.57
N SER A 142 -8.28 4.99 16.04
CA SER A 142 -7.46 3.87 16.50
C SER A 142 -6.49 3.39 15.42
N ILE A 143 -6.97 3.16 14.19
CA ILE A 143 -6.14 2.74 13.06
C ILE A 143 -5.11 3.83 12.72
N TYR A 144 -5.52 5.08 12.58
CA TYR A 144 -4.61 6.17 12.17
C TYR A 144 -3.51 6.46 13.19
N THR A 145 -3.74 6.18 14.47
CA THR A 145 -2.71 6.28 15.51
C THR A 145 -1.72 5.11 15.53
N SER A 146 -2.08 3.95 14.94
CA SER A 146 -1.26 2.73 14.98
C SER A 146 -0.48 2.44 13.70
N ILE A 147 -0.90 2.99 12.56
CA ILE A 147 -0.25 2.76 11.27
C ILE A 147 0.98 3.67 11.05
N PRO A 148 1.99 3.22 10.29
CA PRO A 148 3.11 4.06 9.88
C PRO A 148 2.66 5.22 8.99
N ARG A 149 3.40 6.34 9.05
CA ARG A 149 3.19 7.49 8.16
C ARG A 149 3.68 7.18 6.75
N THR A 150 2.97 7.69 5.75
CA THR A 150 3.39 7.63 4.34
C THR A 150 4.19 8.86 3.96
N ASP A 151 5.08 8.74 2.97
CA ASP A 151 5.82 9.88 2.45
C ASP A 151 4.95 10.72 1.46
N ASN A 152 5.25 12.02 1.35
CA ASN A 152 4.50 12.93 0.47
C ASN A 152 4.49 12.47 -1.00
N LYS A 153 5.55 11.80 -1.45
CA LYS A 153 5.65 11.35 -2.83
C LYS A 153 4.68 10.21 -3.11
N SER A 154 4.58 9.23 -2.22
CA SER A 154 3.62 8.12 -2.32
C SER A 154 2.19 8.62 -2.21
N PHE A 155 1.93 9.55 -1.30
CA PHE A 155 0.62 10.18 -1.18
C PHE A 155 0.21 10.89 -2.47
N ASN A 156 1.09 11.73 -3.05
CA ASN A 156 0.79 12.47 -4.27
C ASN A 156 0.59 11.55 -5.49
N ILE A 157 1.39 10.49 -5.61
CA ILE A 157 1.23 9.49 -6.68
C ILE A 157 -0.12 8.78 -6.54
N ALA A 158 -0.44 8.30 -5.34
CA ALA A 158 -1.71 7.63 -5.05
C ALA A 158 -2.90 8.56 -5.33
N ARG A 159 -2.81 9.82 -4.90
CA ARG A 159 -3.84 10.84 -5.12
C ARG A 159 -4.07 11.11 -6.60
N ALA A 160 -3.00 11.33 -7.37
CA ALA A 160 -3.10 11.57 -8.80
C ALA A 160 -3.72 10.38 -9.54
N ARG A 161 -3.36 9.14 -9.15
CA ARG A 161 -3.97 7.92 -9.69
C ARG A 161 -5.47 7.86 -9.41
N LEU A 162 -5.88 8.10 -8.16
CA LEU A 162 -7.30 8.08 -7.78
C LEU A 162 -8.10 9.18 -8.48
N GLN A 163 -7.54 10.38 -8.64
CA GLN A 163 -8.22 11.48 -9.35
C GLN A 163 -8.41 11.19 -10.85
N LYS A 164 -7.46 10.47 -11.47
CA LYS A 164 -7.51 10.14 -12.90
C LYS A 164 -8.33 8.89 -13.20
N GLU A 165 -8.18 7.85 -12.39
CA GLU A 165 -8.72 6.51 -12.66
C GLU A 165 -9.90 6.14 -11.77
N GLY A 166 -10.19 6.93 -10.73
CA GLY A 166 -11.16 6.58 -9.71
C GLY A 166 -10.73 5.36 -8.89
N LEU A 167 -11.68 4.78 -8.16
CA LEU A 167 -11.56 3.41 -7.68
C LEU A 167 -11.78 2.49 -8.88
N LYS A 168 -10.86 1.53 -9.09
CA LYS A 168 -11.05 0.48 -10.09
C LYS A 168 -12.08 -0.51 -9.57
N GLU A 169 -13.34 -0.22 -9.82
CA GLU A 169 -14.45 -1.14 -9.61
C GLU A 169 -14.71 -1.93 -10.88
N PHE A 170 -15.19 -3.16 -10.71
CA PHE A 170 -15.55 -4.00 -11.84
C PHE A 170 -16.80 -3.46 -12.51
N SER A 171 -16.82 -3.45 -13.84
CA SER A 171 -18.06 -3.22 -14.59
C SER A 171 -19.06 -4.35 -14.31
N ARG A 172 -20.36 -4.12 -14.60
CA ARG A 172 -21.37 -5.18 -14.43
C ARG A 172 -21.05 -6.39 -15.29
N GLU A 173 -20.57 -6.16 -16.50
CA GLU A 173 -20.14 -7.20 -17.44
C GLU A 173 -18.92 -7.98 -16.92
N GLU A 174 -17.94 -7.29 -16.33
CA GLU A 174 -16.77 -7.92 -15.72
C GLU A 174 -17.17 -8.80 -14.54
N LEU A 175 -18.01 -8.29 -13.64
CA LEU A 175 -18.56 -9.07 -12.53
C LEU A 175 -19.30 -10.31 -13.03
N ASN A 176 -20.10 -10.15 -14.09
CA ASN A 176 -20.87 -11.26 -14.65
C ASN A 176 -19.97 -12.38 -15.19
N ARG A 177 -18.82 -12.03 -15.78
CA ARG A 177 -17.83 -13.02 -16.27
C ARG A 177 -17.13 -13.75 -15.13
N LEU A 178 -16.95 -13.09 -13.98
CA LEU A 178 -16.36 -13.70 -12.77
C LEU A 178 -17.32 -14.68 -12.09
N LEU A 179 -18.62 -14.54 -12.29
CA LEU A 179 -19.62 -15.43 -11.70
C LEU A 179 -19.67 -16.79 -12.43
N PRO A 180 -19.92 -17.90 -11.70
CA PRO A 180 -20.27 -19.19 -12.30
C PRO A 180 -21.48 -19.05 -13.22
N GLU A 181 -21.57 -19.88 -14.26
CA GLU A 181 -22.60 -19.76 -15.32
C GLU A 181 -24.04 -19.63 -14.78
N GLY A 182 -24.39 -20.38 -13.73
CA GLY A 182 -25.73 -20.35 -13.13
C GLY A 182 -26.06 -19.10 -12.30
N LEU A 183 -25.09 -18.23 -12.02
CA LEU A 183 -25.29 -16.98 -11.28
C LEU A 183 -25.14 -15.74 -12.18
N ARG A 184 -24.88 -15.94 -13.47
CA ARG A 184 -24.76 -14.84 -14.42
C ARG A 184 -26.13 -14.23 -14.69
N GLN A 185 -26.20 -12.89 -14.70
CA GLN A 185 -27.41 -12.10 -14.97
C GLN A 185 -27.31 -11.35 -16.28
#